data_AF-A0A9E2WYH0-F1
#
_entry.id   AF-A0A9E2WYH0-F1
#
_cell.length_a   1.000
_cell.length_b   1.000
_cell.length_c   1.000
_cell.angle_alpha   90.00
_cell.angle_beta   90.00
_cell.angle_gamma   90.00
#
_symmetry.space_group_name_H-M   'P 1'
#
loop_
_entity.id
_entity.type
_entity.pdbx_description
1 polymer ?
#
loop_
_entity_poly.entity_id
_entity_poly.type
_entity_poly.pdbx_seq_one_letter_code
_entity_poly.pdbx_strand_id
1 'polypeptide(L)'
;MLGCPAPGALKRRLERGMRLYHEGAAPLLLLSGGGAGPVPEALTMREFALARGMPKSALLVEPASRNTVENAREAARLLRLEGRNSVLLVSDRSHLPRATLL
;
A
#
# COMPACT_ATOMS: atom_id res chain seq x y z
N MET A 1 -9.81 15.48 1.44
CA MET A 1 -9.79 16.09 2.78
C MET A 1 -9.49 14.99 3.77
N LEU A 2 -8.48 15.24 4.62
CA LEU A 2 -7.95 14.43 5.73
C LEU A 2 -8.82 13.23 6.11
N GLY A 3 -8.34 12.01 5.85
CA GLY A 3 -9.07 10.78 6.17
C GLY A 3 -8.18 9.85 6.95
N CYS A 4 -8.13 10.05 8.28
CA CYS A 4 -7.71 9.03 9.21
C CYS A 4 -8.44 7.72 8.83
N PRO A 5 -7.73 6.67 8.39
CA PRO A 5 -8.42 5.45 8.03
C PRO A 5 -8.99 4.86 9.31
N ALA A 6 -10.32 4.71 9.38
CA ALA A 6 -10.91 3.89 10.42
C ALA A 6 -10.15 2.54 10.45
N PRO A 7 -9.68 2.05 11.60
CA PRO A 7 -8.74 0.93 11.69
C PRO A 7 -9.17 -0.31 10.88
N GLY A 8 -10.47 -0.53 10.74
CA GLY A 8 -11.04 -1.62 9.96
C GLY A 8 -10.90 -1.47 8.44
N ALA A 9 -10.90 -0.26 7.88
CA ALA A 9 -10.77 -0.06 6.44
C ALA A 9 -9.34 -0.35 5.94
N LEU A 10 -8.33 0.11 6.69
CA LEU A 10 -6.93 -0.18 6.37
C LEU A 10 -6.64 -1.68 6.42
N LYS A 11 -7.10 -2.36 7.48
CA LYS A 11 -6.94 -3.81 7.64
C LYS A 11 -7.55 -4.58 6.47
N ARG A 12 -8.78 -4.25 6.05
CA ARG A 12 -9.44 -4.94 4.91
C ARG A 12 -8.66 -4.80 3.61
N ARG A 13 -8.13 -3.61 3.31
CA ARG A 13 -7.31 -3.38 2.10
C ARG A 13 -6.01 -4.17 2.16
N LEU A 14 -5.35 -4.18 3.32
CA LEU A 14 -4.12 -4.94 3.51
C LEU A 14 -4.36 -6.45 3.35
N GLU A 15 -5.38 -6.99 4.00
CA GLU A 15 -5.76 -8.41 3.86
C GLU A 15 -6.13 -8.75 2.42
N ARG A 16 -6.81 -7.85 1.69
CA ARG A 16 -7.08 -8.05 0.26
C ARG A 16 -5.82 -8.06 -0.59
N GLY A 17 -4.88 -7.14 -0.36
CA GLY A 17 -3.59 -7.10 -1.06
C GLY A 17 -2.76 -8.34 -0.81
N MET A 18 -2.70 -8.80 0.46
CA MET A 18 -2.05 -10.04 0.82
C MET A 18 -2.68 -11.24 0.12
N ARG A 19 -4.01 -11.34 0.08
CA ARG A 19 -4.70 -12.41 -0.64
C ARG A 19 -4.36 -12.43 -2.13
N LEU A 20 -4.33 -11.27 -2.78
CA LEU A 20 -3.98 -11.16 -4.20
C LEU A 20 -2.54 -11.61 -4.49
N TYR A 21 -1.60 -11.33 -3.57
CA TYR A 21 -0.24 -11.88 -3.65
C TYR A 21 -0.25 -13.42 -3.60
N HIS A 22 -0.99 -14.01 -2.65
CA HIS A 22 -1.08 -15.48 -2.51
C HIS A 22 -1.78 -16.14 -3.71
N GLU A 23 -2.72 -15.44 -4.34
CA GLU A 23 -3.38 -15.87 -5.58
C GLU A 23 -2.48 -15.71 -6.82
N GLY A 24 -1.26 -15.18 -6.68
CA GLY A 24 -0.31 -14.99 -7.78
C GLY A 24 -0.62 -13.79 -8.69
N ALA A 25 -1.56 -12.91 -8.29
CA ALA A 25 -1.98 -11.76 -9.10
C ALA A 25 -0.89 -10.68 -9.21
N ALA A 26 0.00 -10.60 -8.22
CA ALA A 26 1.17 -9.71 -8.25
C ALA A 26 2.32 -10.33 -7.43
N PRO A 27 3.58 -10.19 -7.88
CA PRO A 27 4.74 -10.76 -7.19
C PRO A 27 5.22 -9.90 -6.00
N LEU A 28 4.71 -8.68 -5.86
CA LEU A 28 5.10 -7.71 -4.83
C LEU A 28 3.86 -7.03 -4.26
N LEU A 29 3.93 -6.67 -2.98
CA LEU A 29 2.93 -5.88 -2.27
C LEU A 29 3.58 -4.57 -1.81
N LEU A 30 3.12 -3.44 -2.38
CA LEU A 30 3.59 -2.11 -2.01
C LEU A 30 2.69 -1.51 -0.93
N LEU A 31 3.30 -1.18 0.20
CA LEU A 31 2.67 -0.59 1.37
C LEU A 31 3.06 0.89 1.44
N SER A 32 2.15 1.78 1.06
CA SER A 32 2.37 3.24 1.07
C SER A 32 1.43 3.92 2.05
N GLY A 33 1.98 4.83 2.83
CA GLY A 33 1.24 5.64 3.79
C GLY A 33 2.14 6.17 4.90
N GLY A 34 2.40 7.47 4.87
CA GLY A 34 2.82 8.20 6.05
C GLY A 34 1.66 8.37 7.03
N GLY A 35 1.98 8.46 8.32
CA GLY A 35 1.02 8.75 9.38
C GLY A 35 1.19 10.18 9.89
N ALA A 36 0.14 10.74 10.49
CA ALA A 36 0.26 11.98 11.29
C ALA A 36 0.85 11.72 12.69
N GLY A 37 1.03 10.44 13.07
CA GLY A 37 1.60 10.00 14.34
C GLY A 37 3.09 9.66 14.28
N PRO A 38 3.69 9.22 15.41
CA PRO A 38 5.12 8.95 15.50
C PRO A 38 5.56 7.72 14.68
N VAL A 39 4.64 6.82 14.34
CA VAL A 39 4.90 5.64 13.52
C VAL A 39 4.13 5.74 12.20
N PRO A 40 4.82 5.74 11.05
CA PRO A 40 4.19 5.65 9.73
C PRO A 40 3.28 4.42 9.59
N GLU A 41 2.10 4.60 9.00
CA GLU A 41 1.14 3.51 8.77
C GLU A 41 1.76 2.38 7.93
N ALA A 42 2.62 2.71 6.97
CA ALA A 42 3.32 1.74 6.14
C ALA A 42 4.18 0.75 6.95
N LEU A 43 4.79 1.19 8.06
CA LEU A 43 5.57 0.31 8.93
C LEU A 43 4.65 -0.62 9.73
N THR A 44 3.54 -0.11 10.24
CA THR A 44 2.51 -0.93 10.92
C THR A 44 1.93 -1.98 9.97
N MET A 45 1.68 -1.62 8.71
CA MET A 45 1.23 -2.56 7.68
C MET A 45 2.28 -3.64 7.40
N ARG A 46 3.57 -3.28 7.36
CA ARG A 46 4.66 -4.23 7.15
C ARG A 46 4.69 -5.27 8.27
N GLU A 47 4.69 -4.84 9.53
CA GLU A 47 4.73 -5.76 10.67
C GLU A 47 3.51 -6.70 10.68
N PHE A 48 2.33 -6.17 10.37
CA PHE A 48 1.11 -6.99 10.24
C PHE A 48 1.21 -8.04 9.13
N ALA A 49 1.78 -7.68 7.98
CA ALA A 49 1.95 -8.58 6.84
C ALA A 49 3.00 -9.67 7.13
N LEU A 50 4.13 -9.30 7.73
CA LEU A 50 5.18 -10.22 8.17
C LEU A 50 4.64 -11.22 9.20
N ALA A 51 3.87 -10.76 10.19
CA ALA A 51 3.24 -11.61 11.20
C ALA A 51 2.25 -12.64 10.61
N ARG A 52 1.80 -12.45 9.36
CA ARG A 52 0.94 -13.38 8.62
C ARG A 52 1.69 -14.21 7.58
N GLY A 53 3.02 -14.23 7.62
CA GLY A 53 3.83 -15.10 6.78
C GLY A 53 4.17 -14.53 5.39
N MET A 54 3.92 -13.24 5.14
CA MET A 54 4.43 -12.61 3.91
C MET A 54 5.96 -12.59 3.94
N PRO A 55 6.64 -12.99 2.85
CA PRO A 55 8.10 -12.90 2.80
C PRO A 55 8.53 -11.43 2.70
N LYS A 56 9.58 -11.06 3.45
CA LYS A 56 10.12 -9.69 3.46
C LYS A 56 10.51 -9.20 2.06
N SER A 57 10.99 -10.08 1.21
CA SER A 57 11.34 -9.78 -0.18
C SER A 57 10.15 -9.43 -1.08
N ALA A 58 8.92 -9.79 -0.68
CA ALA A 58 7.71 -9.42 -1.41
C ALA A 58 7.10 -8.09 -0.95
N LEU A 59 7.64 -7.46 0.10
CA LEU A 59 7.09 -6.24 0.68
C LEU A 59 7.94 -5.02 0.29
N LEU A 60 7.34 -4.09 -0.45
CA LEU A 60 7.90 -2.76 -0.64
C LEU A 60 7.23 -1.81 0.33
N VAL A 61 8.00 -0.96 1.00
CA VAL A 61 7.48 -0.08 2.06
C VAL A 61 7.86 1.36 1.78
N GLU A 62 6.85 2.21 1.75
CA GLU A 62 6.95 3.64 1.50
C GLU A 62 6.34 4.39 2.69
N PRO A 63 7.17 4.88 3.64
CA PRO A 63 6.69 5.47 4.89
C PRO A 63 6.66 7.02 4.89
N ALA A 64 7.11 7.68 3.83
CA ALA A 64 7.44 9.11 3.86
C ALA A 64 6.31 10.02 3.37
N SER A 65 5.42 9.50 2.53
CA SER A 65 4.43 10.29 1.83
C SER A 65 3.33 10.81 2.75
N ARG A 66 3.01 12.10 2.62
CA ARG A 66 2.10 12.82 3.52
C ARG A 66 0.71 13.06 2.91
N ASN A 67 0.56 12.74 1.64
CA ASN A 67 -0.69 12.90 0.90
C ASN A 67 -0.79 11.88 -0.25
N THR A 68 -1.99 11.77 -0.82
CA THR A 68 -2.30 10.79 -1.88
C THR A 68 -1.45 10.97 -3.15
N VAL A 69 -1.06 12.20 -3.48
CA VAL A 69 -0.26 12.49 -4.69
C VAL A 69 1.18 12.03 -4.49
N GLU A 70 1.76 12.30 -3.32
CA GLU A 70 3.08 11.78 -2.93
C GLU A 70 3.09 10.26 -2.89
N ASN A 71 2.07 9.64 -2.27
CA ASN A 71 1.94 8.17 -2.23
C ASN A 71 2.01 7.58 -3.65
N ALA A 72 1.25 8.13 -4.59
CA ALA A 72 1.21 7.62 -5.96
C ALA A 72 2.53 7.83 -6.72
N ARG A 73 3.14 9.02 -6.58
CA ARG A 73 4.43 9.33 -7.21
C ARG A 73 5.54 8.43 -6.68
N GLU A 74 5.60 8.26 -5.37
CA GLU A 74 6.64 7.47 -4.72
C GLU A 74 6.43 5.96 -4.95
N ALA A 75 5.18 5.50 -4.92
CA ALA A 75 4.84 4.14 -5.33
C ALA A 75 5.29 3.86 -6.78
N ALA A 76 4.97 4.76 -7.71
CA ALA A 76 5.39 4.64 -9.11
C ALA A 76 6.92 4.64 -9.25
N ARG A 77 7.63 5.46 -8.46
CA ARG A 77 9.10 5.49 -8.42
C ARG A 77 9.67 4.16 -7.95
N LEU A 78 9.17 3.61 -6.85
CA LEU A 78 9.62 2.33 -6.30
C LEU A 78 9.35 1.17 -7.27
N LEU A 79 8.18 1.16 -7.91
CA LEU A 79 7.82 0.13 -8.89
C LEU A 79 8.71 0.18 -10.14
N ARG A 80 9.05 1.39 -10.62
CA ARG A 80 9.99 1.55 -11.74
C ARG A 80 11.39 1.05 -11.40
N LEU A 81 11.86 1.26 -10.16
CA LEU A 81 13.15 0.71 -9.70
C LEU A 81 13.15 -0.81 -9.70
N GLU A 82 12.01 -1.43 -9.41
CA GLU A 82 11.81 -2.89 -9.50
C GLU A 82 11.51 -3.38 -10.93
N GLY A 83 11.62 -2.51 -11.95
CA GLY A 83 11.35 -2.84 -13.35
C GLY A 83 9.88 -3.15 -13.65
N ARG A 84 8.95 -2.66 -12.84
CA ARG A 84 7.50 -2.89 -12.98
C ARG A 84 6.81 -1.71 -13.67
N ASN A 85 6.04 -2.03 -14.70
CA ASN A 85 5.32 -1.04 -15.50
C ASN A 85 3.78 -1.13 -15.35
N SER A 86 3.30 -2.12 -14.58
CA SER A 86 1.88 -2.34 -14.32
C SER A 86 1.63 -2.55 -12.83
N VAL A 87 0.46 -2.13 -12.37
CA VAL A 87 0.06 -2.22 -10.95
C VAL A 87 -1.36 -2.72 -10.81
N LEU A 88 -1.59 -3.52 -9.76
CA LEU A 88 -2.92 -3.82 -9.28
C LEU A 88 -3.21 -2.90 -8.09
N LEU A 89 -4.03 -1.88 -8.31
CA LEU A 89 -4.39 -0.95 -7.26
C LEU A 89 -5.49 -1.54 -6.37
N VAL A 90 -5.20 -1.65 -5.07
CA VAL A 90 -6.19 -2.03 -4.05
C VAL A 90 -6.62 -0.78 -3.28
N SER A 91 -7.87 -0.34 -3.49
CA SER A 91 -8.46 0.81 -2.81
C SER A 91 -9.94 0.53 -2.47
N ASP A 92 -10.51 1.28 -1.52
CA ASP A 92 -11.94 1.19 -1.21
C ASP A 92 -12.80 1.88 -2.28
N ARG A 93 -14.01 1.36 -2.53
CA ARG A 93 -14.95 1.87 -3.56
C ARG A 93 -15.23 3.38 -3.47
N SER A 94 -15.20 3.96 -2.28
CA SER A 94 -15.39 5.40 -2.04
C SER A 94 -14.23 6.29 -2.51
N HIS A 95 -13.08 5.70 -2.90
CA HIS A 95 -11.86 6.43 -3.28
C HIS A 95 -11.35 6.11 -4.70
N LEU A 96 -11.98 5.17 -5.41
CA LEU A 96 -11.61 4.82 -6.80
C LEU A 96 -11.57 6.01 -7.77
N PRO A 97 -12.48 7.01 -7.71
CA PRO A 97 -12.44 8.15 -8.64
C PRO A 97 -11.17 9.01 -8.53
N ARG A 98 -10.41 8.92 -7.42
CA ARG A 98 -9.17 9.69 -7.23
C ARG A 98 -7.91 8.96 -7.66
N ALA A 99 -7.96 7.64 -7.79
CA ALA A 99 -6.79 6.84 -8.07
C ALA A 99 -6.62 6.52 -9.55
N THR A 100 -7.69 6.62 -10.34
CA THR A 100 -7.65 6.50 -11.81
C THR A 100 -7.27 7.81 -12.53
N LEU A 101 -7.04 8.90 -11.78
CA LEU A 101 -6.76 10.24 -12.31
C LEU A 101 -5.26 10.59 -12.34
N LEU A 102 -4.40 9.62 -12.01
CA LEU A 102 -2.94 9.65 -12.11
C LEU A 102 -2.46 8.53 -13.03
#